data_AF-A0A961R777-F1
#
_entry.id   AF-A0A961R777-F1
#
_cell.length_a   1.000
_cell.length_b   1.000
_cell.length_c   1.000
_cell.angle_alpha   90.00
_cell.angle_beta   90.00
_cell.angle_gamma   90.00
#
_symmetry.space_group_name_H-M   'P 1'
#
loop_
_entity.id
_entity.type
_entity.pdbx_description
1 polymer ?
#
loop_
_entity_poly.entity_id
_entity_poly.type
_entity_poly.pdbx_seq_one_letter_code
_entity_poly.pdbx_strand_id
1 'polypeptide(L)'
;MIERDAPGQTPPLTVLGIETSCDETAAAVVSLAPTGGPTIRANVVLSQIEEHAAFGGVVPEIAARAHVDALDGIIAAALADADVGAADIDAIAVTAGPGLVGGLIAGLMTAKAMAAAWNVPLLPVNHLEGHA
;
A
#
# COMPACT_ATOMS: atom_id res chain seq x y z
N MET A 1 -0.51 13.42 30.90
CA MET A 1 0.84 13.04 31.36
C MET A 1 1.27 11.88 30.48
N ILE A 2 1.84 12.19 29.31
CA ILE A 2 2.41 11.21 28.40
C ILE A 2 3.89 11.58 28.33
N GLU A 3 4.74 10.76 28.91
CA GLU A 3 6.19 10.85 28.75
C GLU A 3 6.49 10.50 27.28
N ARG A 4 6.89 11.50 26.50
CA ARG A 4 7.47 11.29 25.18
C ARG A 4 8.96 11.56 25.25
N ASP A 5 9.70 10.47 25.06
CA ASP A 5 11.04 10.31 24.53
C ASP A 5 12.22 11.01 25.21
N ALA A 6 13.24 10.20 25.50
CA ALA A 6 14.57 10.66 25.84
C ALA A 6 15.13 11.52 24.68
N PRO A 7 15.80 12.64 24.98
CA PRO A 7 16.37 13.51 23.95
C PRO A 7 17.46 12.76 23.15
N GLY A 8 17.18 12.49 21.87
CA GLY A 8 18.18 11.94 20.93
C GLY A 8 17.70 10.84 19.98
N GLN A 9 16.45 10.39 20.06
CA GLN A 9 15.95 9.31 19.19
C GLN A 9 14.86 9.83 18.25
N THR A 10 15.17 9.93 16.96
CA THR A 10 14.16 10.22 15.92
C THR A 10 13.11 9.10 15.94
N PRO A 11 11.80 9.39 15.90
CA PRO A 11 10.80 8.33 15.82
C PRO A 11 10.94 7.52 14.52
N PRO A 12 10.55 6.23 14.51
CA PRO A 12 10.56 5.43 13.29
C PRO A 12 9.57 6.00 12.27
N LEU A 13 9.96 5.98 10.99
CA LEU A 13 9.05 6.33 9.89
C LEU A 13 8.12 5.17 9.60
N THR A 14 6.84 5.43 9.34
CA THR A 14 5.84 4.41 8.97
C THR A 14 5.24 4.74 7.62
N VAL A 15 5.30 3.79 6.69
CA VAL A 15 4.84 3.95 5.31
C VAL A 15 3.76 2.93 5.00
N LEU A 16 2.66 3.38 4.41
CA LEU A 16 1.65 2.53 3.79
C LEU A 16 2.00 2.29 2.32
N GLY A 17 2.22 1.04 1.93
CA GLY A 17 2.43 0.61 0.54
C GLY A 17 1.12 0.09 -0.09
N ILE A 18 0.88 0.42 -1.35
CA ILE A 18 -0.28 -0.03 -2.15
C ILE A 18 0.21 -0.59 -3.50
N GLU A 19 -0.24 -1.79 -3.87
CA GLU A 19 0.14 -2.49 -5.09
C GLU A 19 -1.11 -3.03 -5.81
N THR A 20 -1.27 -2.64 -7.09
CA THR A 20 -2.44 -2.95 -7.95
C THR A 20 -2.03 -3.03 -9.44
N SER A 21 -0.80 -3.44 -9.74
CA SER A 21 -0.25 -3.41 -11.10
C SER A 21 -0.79 -4.51 -12.02
N CYS A 22 -1.25 -5.65 -11.49
CA CYS A 22 -1.72 -6.78 -12.30
C CYS A 22 -3.04 -7.38 -11.77
N ASP A 23 -3.01 -8.52 -11.10
CA ASP A 23 -4.17 -9.28 -10.64
C ASP A 23 -4.15 -9.56 -9.13
N GLU A 24 -3.26 -8.89 -8.39
CA GLU A 24 -3.30 -8.84 -6.93
C GLU A 24 -3.58 -7.42 -6.42
N THR A 25 -4.48 -7.32 -5.45
CA THR A 25 -4.70 -6.09 -4.68
C THR A 25 -3.99 -6.26 -3.35
N ALA A 26 -3.02 -5.41 -3.07
CA ALA A 26 -2.23 -5.52 -1.86
C ALA A 26 -2.01 -4.19 -1.16
N ALA A 27 -1.95 -4.26 0.18
CA ALA A 27 -1.48 -3.17 1.02
C ALA A 27 -0.57 -3.71 2.13
N ALA A 28 0.45 -2.94 2.46
CA ALA A 28 1.41 -3.28 3.52
C ALA A 28 1.75 -2.05 4.35
N VAL A 29 2.04 -2.25 5.63
CA VAL A 29 2.59 -1.20 6.49
C VAL A 29 4.02 -1.58 6.84
N VAL A 30 4.96 -0.68 6.56
CA VAL A 30 6.39 -0.88 6.83
C VAL A 30 6.90 0.25 7.70
N SER A 31 7.63 -0.09 8.76
CA SER A 31 8.29 0.89 9.62
C SER A 31 9.82 0.84 9.46
N LEU A 32 10.47 2.00 9.42
CA LEU A 32 11.92 2.13 9.37
C LEU A 32 12.41 2.90 10.60
N ALA A 33 13.11 2.21 11.49
CA ALA A 33 13.78 2.84 12.63
C ALA A 33 15.01 3.65 12.16
N PRO A 34 15.43 4.70 12.90
CA PRO A 34 16.63 5.47 12.56
C PRO A 34 17.91 4.64 12.54
N THR A 35 17.92 3.57 13.35
CA THR A 35 18.98 2.58 13.41
C THR A 35 18.36 1.22 13.14
N GLY A 36 18.72 0.57 12.03
CA GLY A 36 18.22 -0.75 11.68
C GLY A 36 17.69 -0.82 10.25
N GLY A 37 17.11 -1.98 9.91
CA GLY A 37 16.44 -2.21 8.64
C GLY A 37 14.93 -1.95 8.70
N PRO A 38 14.25 -1.99 7.55
CA PRO A 38 12.79 -1.92 7.50
C PRO A 38 12.16 -3.13 8.20
N THR A 39 11.01 -2.91 8.84
CA THR A 39 10.20 -3.94 9.49
C THR A 39 8.81 -3.95 8.87
N ILE A 40 8.37 -5.11 8.39
CA ILE A 40 7.00 -5.31 7.88
C ILE A 40 6.08 -5.45 9.09
N ARG A 41 5.14 -4.51 9.23
CA ARG A 41 4.15 -4.47 10.32
C ARG A 41 2.85 -5.16 9.93
N ALA A 42 2.47 -5.07 8.66
CA ALA A 42 1.36 -5.79 8.06
C ALA A 42 1.62 -6.00 6.56
N ASN A 43 1.05 -7.07 6.00
CA ASN A 43 1.06 -7.35 4.56
C ASN A 43 -0.19 -8.16 4.20
N VAL A 44 -1.13 -7.51 3.53
CA VAL A 44 -2.42 -8.08 3.14
C VAL A 44 -2.50 -8.14 1.62
N VAL A 45 -2.79 -9.32 1.07
CA VAL A 45 -2.84 -9.57 -0.37
C VAL A 45 -4.13 -10.32 -0.71
N LEU A 46 -4.86 -9.81 -1.69
CA LEU A 46 -5.97 -10.50 -2.34
C LEU A 46 -5.59 -10.81 -3.78
N SER A 47 -5.55 -12.10 -4.13
CA SER A 47 -5.28 -12.57 -5.48
C SER A 47 -6.58 -12.81 -6.25
N GLN A 48 -6.60 -12.49 -7.54
CA GLN A 48 -7.76 -12.64 -8.43
C GLN A 48 -7.68 -13.89 -9.33
N ILE A 49 -6.89 -14.90 -8.96
CA ILE A 49 -6.66 -16.09 -9.81
C ILE A 49 -7.98 -16.78 -10.21
N GLU A 50 -8.96 -16.87 -9.31
CA GLU A 50 -10.23 -17.54 -9.59
C GLU A 50 -11.08 -16.77 -10.60
N GLU A 51 -11.06 -15.44 -10.55
CA GLU A 51 -11.78 -14.54 -11.45
C GLU A 51 -11.28 -14.61 -12.89
N HIS A 52 -9.98 -14.89 -13.07
CA HIS A 52 -9.35 -15.01 -14.39
C HIS A 52 -9.28 -16.44 -14.93
N ALA A 53 -9.59 -17.45 -14.10
CA ALA A 53 -9.39 -18.87 -14.41
C ALA A 53 -10.14 -19.32 -15.69
N ALA A 54 -11.36 -18.83 -15.92
CA ALA A 54 -12.17 -19.18 -17.09
C ALA A 54 -11.61 -18.64 -18.42
N PHE A 55 -10.71 -17.66 -18.36
CA PHE A 55 -10.18 -16.96 -19.54
C PHE A 55 -8.76 -17.41 -19.92
N GLY A 56 -8.09 -18.20 -19.06
CA GLY A 56 -6.74 -18.70 -19.29
C GLY A 56 -5.65 -17.62 -19.23
N GLY A 57 -5.96 -16.46 -18.64
CA GLY A 57 -5.04 -15.33 -18.47
C GLY A 57 -5.75 -14.11 -17.89
N VAL A 58 -4.97 -13.13 -17.45
CA VAL A 58 -5.50 -11.90 -16.83
C VAL A 58 -6.31 -11.11 -17.85
N VAL A 59 -7.57 -10.84 -17.51
CA VAL A 59 -8.46 -9.95 -18.26
C VAL A 59 -8.38 -8.54 -17.65
N PRO A 60 -7.80 -7.53 -18.33
CA PRO A 60 -7.50 -6.24 -17.71
C PRO A 60 -8.68 -5.52 -17.06
N GLU A 61 -9.88 -5.60 -17.66
CA GLU A 61 -11.08 -4.96 -17.11
C GLU A 61 -11.58 -5.65 -15.83
N ILE A 62 -11.55 -6.99 -15.79
CA ILE A 62 -11.92 -7.76 -14.59
C ILE A 62 -10.96 -7.40 -13.46
N ALA A 63 -9.67 -7.32 -13.76
CA ALA A 63 -8.66 -7.00 -12.77
C ALA A 63 -8.81 -5.59 -12.20
N ALA A 64 -9.00 -4.60 -13.09
CA ALA A 64 -9.24 -3.22 -12.68
C ALA A 64 -10.46 -3.09 -11.76
N ARG A 65 -11.56 -3.78 -12.08
CA ARG A 65 -12.79 -3.75 -11.28
C ARG A 65 -12.61 -4.39 -9.91
N ALA A 66 -11.93 -5.53 -9.86
CA ALA A 66 -11.64 -6.21 -8.60
C ALA A 66 -10.74 -5.37 -7.67
N HIS A 67 -9.77 -4.61 -8.21
CA HIS A 67 -9.03 -3.64 -7.38
C HIS A 67 -9.96 -2.58 -6.78
N VAL A 68 -10.84 -1.97 -7.57
CA VAL A 68 -11.76 -0.94 -7.08
C VAL A 68 -12.69 -1.48 -5.98
N ASP A 69 -13.14 -2.73 -6.11
CA ASP A 69 -14.06 -3.37 -5.16
C ASP A 69 -13.38 -3.79 -3.84
N ALA A 70 -12.06 -4.04 -3.84
CA ALA A 70 -11.34 -4.63 -2.71
C ALA A 70 -10.39 -3.67 -1.98
N LEU A 71 -9.89 -2.62 -2.65
CA LEU A 71 -8.72 -1.87 -2.20
C LEU A 71 -8.93 -1.16 -0.86
N ASP A 72 -10.11 -0.60 -0.60
CA ASP A 72 -10.44 0.04 0.68
C ASP A 72 -10.41 -0.96 1.86
N GLY A 73 -10.98 -2.15 1.66
CA GLY A 73 -10.96 -3.23 2.64
C GLY A 73 -9.55 -3.76 2.90
N ILE A 74 -8.74 -3.91 1.85
CA ILE A 74 -7.34 -4.37 1.96
C ILE A 74 -6.48 -3.36 2.73
N ILE A 75 -6.65 -2.06 2.45
CA ILE A 75 -5.98 -1.00 3.19
C ILE A 75 -6.42 -0.97 4.65
N ALA A 76 -7.72 -1.05 4.91
CA ALA A 76 -8.25 -1.05 6.27
C ALA A 76 -7.73 -2.24 7.09
N ALA A 77 -7.66 -3.43 6.48
CA ALA A 77 -7.08 -4.62 7.09
C ALA A 77 -5.60 -4.44 7.40
N ALA A 78 -4.81 -3.89 6.47
CA ALA A 78 -3.38 -3.66 6.70
C ALA A 78 -3.10 -2.66 7.84
N LEU A 79 -3.91 -1.60 7.95
CA LEU A 79 -3.81 -0.64 9.07
C LEU A 79 -4.20 -1.28 10.40
N ALA A 80 -5.26 -2.10 10.41
CA ALA A 80 -5.71 -2.81 11.60
C ALA A 80 -4.68 -3.85 12.07
N ASP A 81 -4.12 -4.65 11.16
CA ASP A 81 -3.10 -5.66 11.48
C ASP A 81 -1.80 -5.03 12.01
N ALA A 82 -1.46 -3.83 11.54
CA ALA A 82 -0.31 -3.07 12.00
C ALA A 82 -0.54 -2.30 13.31
N ASP A 83 -1.79 -2.22 13.77
CA ASP A 83 -2.26 -1.41 14.91
C ASP A 83 -1.88 0.07 14.78
N VAL A 84 -2.17 0.66 13.60
CA VAL A 84 -1.87 2.07 13.30
C VAL A 84 -3.07 2.78 12.68
N GLY A 85 -3.16 4.09 12.92
CA GLY A 85 -4.14 4.96 12.28
C GLY A 85 -3.52 5.92 11.26
N ALA A 86 -4.37 6.73 10.62
CA ALA A 86 -3.94 7.74 9.65
C ALA A 86 -2.89 8.72 10.21
N ALA A 87 -2.94 9.03 11.51
CA ALA A 87 -2.03 9.96 12.18
C ALA A 87 -0.62 9.39 12.41
N ASP A 88 -0.45 8.07 12.27
CA ASP A 88 0.82 7.38 12.46
C ASP A 88 1.55 7.13 11.14
N ILE A 89 0.89 7.39 9.99
CA ILE A 89 1.47 7.21 8.66
C ILE A 89 2.25 8.48 8.27
N ASP A 90 3.51 8.32 7.89
CA ASP A 90 4.38 9.42 7.46
C ASP A 90 4.37 9.62 5.95
N ALA A 91 4.08 8.57 5.17
CA ALA A 91 3.98 8.62 3.72
C ALA A 91 3.13 7.47 3.15
N ILE A 92 2.60 7.65 1.94
CA ILE A 92 1.93 6.59 1.19
C ILE A 92 2.75 6.29 -0.06
N ALA A 93 3.24 5.07 -0.17
CA ALA A 93 3.89 4.53 -1.35
C ALA A 93 2.89 3.77 -2.21
N VAL A 94 2.92 3.96 -3.53
CA VAL A 94 2.00 3.29 -4.44
C VAL A 94 2.67 2.97 -5.76
N THR A 95 2.40 1.80 -6.30
CA THR A 95 2.93 1.39 -7.60
C THR A 95 2.38 2.28 -8.72
N ALA A 96 3.30 2.95 -9.42
CA ALA A 96 3.01 3.83 -10.55
C ALA A 96 3.33 3.19 -11.91
N GLY A 97 3.89 1.98 -11.91
CA GLY A 97 4.16 1.16 -13.08
C GLY A 97 5.52 0.44 -13.02
N PRO A 98 5.84 -0.44 -13.98
CA PRO A 98 4.96 -0.90 -15.05
C PRO A 98 3.78 -1.72 -14.52
N GLY A 99 2.72 -1.87 -15.33
CA GLY A 99 1.50 -2.59 -14.95
C GLY A 99 0.34 -2.34 -15.90
N LEU A 100 -0.78 -3.01 -15.65
CA LEU A 100 -2.05 -2.83 -16.35
C LEU A 100 -2.67 -1.48 -15.95
N VAL A 101 -2.94 -0.64 -16.96
CA VAL A 101 -3.34 0.76 -16.74
C VAL A 101 -4.55 0.95 -15.82
N GLY A 102 -5.54 0.05 -15.90
CA GLY A 102 -6.74 0.12 -15.06
C GLY A 102 -6.42 -0.07 -13.57
N GLY A 103 -5.61 -1.09 -13.24
CA GLY A 103 -5.17 -1.33 -11.88
C GLY A 103 -4.25 -0.24 -11.34
N LEU A 104 -3.30 0.23 -12.16
CA LEU A 104 -2.42 1.35 -11.78
C LEU A 104 -3.22 2.62 -11.44
N ILE A 105 -4.25 2.95 -12.22
CA ILE A 105 -5.11 4.11 -11.95
C ILE A 105 -5.89 3.92 -10.64
N ALA A 106 -6.44 2.72 -10.39
CA ALA A 106 -7.20 2.42 -9.18
C ALA A 106 -6.35 2.63 -7.91
N GLY A 107 -5.15 2.05 -7.87
CA GLY A 107 -4.21 2.23 -6.77
C GLY A 107 -3.75 3.68 -6.61
N LEU A 108 -3.26 4.29 -7.69
CA LEU A 108 -2.69 5.64 -7.66
C LEU A 108 -3.70 6.70 -7.25
N MET A 109 -4.94 6.63 -7.74
CA MET A 109 -5.98 7.61 -7.37
C MET A 109 -6.41 7.47 -5.92
N THR A 110 -6.53 6.23 -5.42
CA THR A 110 -6.83 5.95 -4.01
C THR A 110 -5.73 6.49 -3.11
N ALA A 111 -4.48 6.13 -3.39
CA ALA A 111 -3.31 6.59 -2.64
C ALA A 111 -3.17 8.11 -2.67
N LYS A 112 -3.39 8.74 -3.83
CA LYS A 112 -3.34 10.21 -3.96
C LYS A 112 -4.42 10.91 -3.15
N ALA A 113 -5.64 10.38 -3.15
CA ALA A 113 -6.74 10.91 -2.35
C ALA A 113 -6.44 10.80 -0.85
N MET A 114 -5.94 9.65 -0.41
CA MET A 114 -5.55 9.42 0.99
C MET A 114 -4.39 10.33 1.41
N ALA A 115 -3.34 10.44 0.59
CA ALA A 115 -2.18 11.28 0.87
C ALA A 115 -2.59 12.76 1.02
N ALA A 116 -3.49 13.23 0.15
CA ALA A 116 -4.06 14.57 0.27
C ALA A 116 -4.91 14.74 1.53
N ALA A 117 -5.74 13.74 1.89
CA ALA A 117 -6.60 13.79 3.07
C ALA A 117 -5.80 13.73 4.39
N TRP A 118 -4.73 12.95 4.43
CA TRP A 118 -3.88 12.77 5.61
C TRP A 118 -2.73 13.76 5.67
N ASN A 119 -2.57 14.60 4.63
CA ASN A 119 -1.50 15.58 4.50
C ASN A 119 -0.10 14.95 4.64
N VAL A 120 0.11 13.84 3.93
CA VAL A 120 1.38 13.11 3.87
C VAL A 120 1.89 13.05 2.43
N PRO A 121 3.22 12.90 2.21
CA PRO A 121 3.77 12.70 0.89
C PRO A 121 3.21 11.44 0.20
N LEU A 122 2.98 11.55 -1.11
CA LEU A 122 2.72 10.43 -2.00
C LEU A 122 4.03 10.05 -2.71
N LEU A 123 4.42 8.79 -2.62
CA LEU A 123 5.62 8.23 -3.22
C LEU A 123 5.23 7.29 -4.37
N PRO A 124 5.33 7.72 -5.63
CA PRO A 124 5.13 6.82 -6.77
C PRO A 124 6.33 5.86 -6.86
N VAL A 125 6.07 4.55 -6.86
CA VAL A 125 7.08 3.49 -6.86
C VAL A 125 7.07 2.75 -8.19
N ASN A 126 8.27 2.44 -8.71
CA ASN A 126 8.39 1.52 -9.83
C ASN A 126 8.21 0.08 -9.33
N HIS A 127 7.31 -0.68 -9.96
CA HIS A 127 6.99 -2.05 -9.56
C HIS A 127 8.23 -2.96 -9.51
N LEU A 128 9.12 -2.85 -10.51
CA LEU A 128 10.33 -3.68 -10.57
C LEU A 128 11.35 -3.28 -9.50
N GLU A 129 11.46 -1.99 -9.18
CA GLU A 129 12.28 -1.53 -8.05
C GLU A 129 11.70 -1.99 -6.71
N GLY A 130 10.36 -2.11 -6.60
CA GLY A 130 9.70 -2.66 -5.42
C GLY A 130 10.02 -4.14 -5.16
N HIS A 131 10.39 -4.90 -6.20
CA HIS A 131 10.83 -6.30 -6.09
C HIS A 131 12.33 -6.47 -5.80
N ALA A 132 13.15 -5.46 -6.10
CA ALA A 132 14.61 -5.55 -6.09
C ALA A 132 15.22 -5.49 -4.67
#